data_AF-A0A9W8CWN1-F1
#
_entry.id   AF-A0A9W8CWN1-F1
#
_cell.length_a   1.000
_cell.length_b   1.000
_cell.length_c   1.000
_cell.angle_alpha   90.00
_cell.angle_beta   90.00
_cell.angle_gamma   90.00
#
_symmetry.space_group_name_H-M   'P 1'
#
loop_
_entity.id
_entity.type
_entity.pdbx_description
1 polymer ?
#
loop_
_entity_poly.entity_id
_entity_poly.type
_entity_poly.pdbx_seq_one_letter_code
_entity_poly.pdbx_strand_id
1 'polypeptide(L)'
;MVYKYAFIRCTAMMSYSGQDNDDEDTAGISTNLGLVDSAGCVDAVKTVELVACPLFTPFLGISAAIRRMRKAAETWNSVRALELNVRVAIHRFEAQSIKVADYESDIASVCDSLAAMVPNVHELKLVGKGTNNIAQAIYGRLAGHYTEQLEVLASDQPIDVPHGRPFAQLKHVALSGYRGSGFLFPFMNPESIEHLELDRVPASHSWGAFHVGSENIVAVLPKLRRLCVNYSEA
;
A
#
# COMPACT_ATOMS: atom_id res chain seq x y z
N MET A 1 26.40 0.27 -20.69
CA MET A 1 25.95 1.23 -19.65
C MET A 1 24.96 0.47 -18.79
N VAL A 2 25.31 0.13 -17.53
CA VAL A 2 24.43 -0.66 -16.64
C VAL A 2 23.67 0.33 -15.77
N TYR A 3 22.37 0.48 -16.02
CA TYR A 3 21.51 1.35 -15.23
C TYR A 3 21.40 0.75 -13.82
N LYS A 4 22.01 1.40 -12.83
CA LYS A 4 22.13 0.88 -11.45
C LYS A 4 20.81 0.95 -10.68
N TYR A 5 19.86 1.76 -11.14
CA TYR A 5 18.54 1.94 -10.54
C TYR A 5 17.50 2.20 -11.63
N ALA A 6 16.83 1.15 -12.09
CA ALA A 6 15.62 1.29 -12.90
C ALA A 6 14.39 1.12 -11.99
N PHE A 7 13.43 2.02 -12.14
CA PHE A 7 12.14 1.96 -11.46
C PHE A 7 11.04 2.25 -12.47
N ILE A 8 9.87 1.69 -12.24
CA ILE A 8 8.69 1.94 -13.07
C ILE A 8 7.79 2.87 -12.29
N ARG A 9 7.47 4.03 -12.86
CA ARG A 9 6.49 4.94 -12.31
C ARG A 9 5.29 5.01 -13.23
N CYS A 10 4.10 4.85 -12.67
CA CYS A 10 2.84 5.10 -13.35
C CYS A 10 2.06 6.14 -12.57
N THR A 11 1.61 7.20 -13.25
CA THR A 11 0.79 8.24 -12.63
C THR A 11 -0.51 8.36 -13.42
N ALA A 12 -1.64 8.14 -12.76
CA ALA A 12 -2.98 8.28 -13.32
C ALA A 12 -3.67 9.48 -12.67
N MET A 13 -3.86 10.56 -13.43
CA MET A 13 -4.55 11.77 -12.98
C MET A 13 -5.92 11.88 -13.66
N MET A 14 -6.97 12.08 -12.87
CA MET A 14 -8.31 12.34 -13.39
C MET A 14 -8.57 13.85 -13.49
N SER A 15 -9.00 14.33 -14.65
CA SER A 15 -9.41 15.72 -14.85
C SER A 15 -10.91 15.81 -15.17
N TYR A 16 -11.58 16.87 -14.68
CA TYR A 16 -12.93 17.22 -15.13
C TYR A 16 -12.85 17.77 -16.56
N SER A 17 -13.06 16.95 -17.57
CA SER A 17 -13.43 17.41 -18.90
C SER A 17 -14.95 17.33 -19.01
N GLY A 18 -15.64 18.49 -18.99
CA GLY A 18 -17.09 18.58 -19.10
C GLY A 18 -17.61 18.30 -20.51
N GLN A 19 -17.21 17.19 -21.12
CA GLN A 19 -17.71 16.73 -22.41
C GLN A 19 -18.16 15.28 -22.32
N ASP A 20 -19.45 15.08 -22.59
CA ASP A 20 -20.15 13.81 -22.76
C ASP A 20 -19.58 13.04 -23.96
N ASN A 21 -18.44 12.40 -23.78
CA ASN A 21 -18.00 11.31 -24.65
C ASN A 21 -17.60 10.14 -23.77
N ASP A 22 -18.23 8.99 -24.03
CA ASP A 22 -18.02 7.66 -23.42
C ASP A 22 -16.63 7.07 -23.75
N ASP A 23 -15.56 7.85 -23.60
CA ASP A 23 -14.20 7.32 -23.64
C ASP A 23 -13.72 7.11 -22.20
N GLU A 24 -13.45 5.85 -21.84
CA GLU A 24 -12.74 5.41 -20.64
C GLU A 24 -11.31 6.01 -20.48
N ASP A 25 -10.94 6.98 -21.31
CA ASP A 25 -9.64 7.66 -21.40
C ASP A 25 -9.57 8.99 -20.60
N THR A 26 -10.53 9.25 -19.70
CA THR A 26 -10.53 10.45 -18.83
C THR A 26 -9.42 10.51 -17.78
N ALA A 27 -8.57 9.47 -17.68
CA ALA A 27 -7.36 9.48 -16.87
C ALA A 27 -6.13 9.80 -17.73
N GLY A 28 -5.48 10.93 -17.47
CA GLY A 28 -4.13 11.18 -17.98
C GLY A 28 -3.14 10.21 -17.33
N ILE A 29 -2.75 9.17 -18.07
CA ILE A 29 -1.77 8.17 -17.62
C ILE A 29 -0.40 8.50 -18.19
N SER A 30 0.55 8.81 -17.31
CA SER A 30 1.96 8.94 -17.66
C SER A 30 2.76 7.78 -17.08
N THR A 31 3.67 7.21 -17.87
CA THR A 31 4.57 6.15 -17.40
C THR A 31 5.89 6.14 -18.14
N ASN A 32 6.97 5.74 -17.46
CA ASN A 32 8.28 5.53 -18.06
C ASN A 32 8.51 4.11 -18.60
N LEU A 33 7.47 3.26 -18.64
CA LEU A 33 7.59 1.87 -19.12
C LEU A 33 8.24 1.73 -20.50
N GLY A 34 7.78 2.53 -21.47
CA GLY A 34 8.33 2.47 -22.83
C GLY A 34 9.82 2.82 -22.89
N LEU A 35 10.29 3.69 -21.99
CA LEU A 35 11.70 4.01 -21.87
C LEU A 35 12.49 2.83 -21.29
N VAL A 36 11.98 2.18 -20.24
CA VAL A 36 12.62 1.01 -19.63
C VAL A 36 12.71 -0.15 -20.62
N ASP A 37 11.63 -0.39 -21.37
CA ASP A 37 11.52 -1.46 -22.36
C ASP A 37 12.46 -1.21 -23.55
N SER A 38 12.40 -0.02 -24.16
CA SER A 38 13.29 0.34 -25.27
C SER A 38 14.78 0.39 -24.88
N ALA A 39 15.10 0.65 -23.62
CA ALA A 39 16.45 0.59 -23.09
C ALA A 39 16.92 -0.84 -22.75
N GLY A 40 16.04 -1.85 -22.81
CA GLY A 40 16.36 -3.24 -22.45
C GLY A 40 16.75 -3.41 -20.98
N CYS A 41 16.20 -2.57 -20.09
CA CYS A 41 16.61 -2.48 -18.68
C CYS A 41 15.59 -3.07 -17.70
N VAL A 42 14.65 -3.87 -18.19
CA VAL A 42 13.56 -4.41 -17.37
C VAL A 42 14.09 -5.28 -16.22
N ASP A 43 15.13 -6.09 -16.46
CA ASP A 43 15.73 -6.94 -15.41
C ASP A 43 16.42 -6.15 -14.29
N ALA A 44 16.81 -4.90 -14.57
CA ALA A 44 17.35 -3.98 -13.59
C ALA A 44 16.25 -3.30 -12.77
N VAL A 45 14.97 -3.43 -13.17
CA VAL A 45 13.84 -2.86 -12.44
C VAL A 45 13.60 -3.64 -11.17
N LYS A 46 13.58 -2.86 -10.11
CA LYS A 46 13.66 -3.31 -8.74
C LYS A 46 12.44 -2.83 -7.94
N THR A 47 11.92 -1.66 -8.30
CA THR A 47 10.82 -0.98 -7.62
C THR A 47 9.77 -0.52 -8.63
N VAL A 48 8.50 -0.67 -8.28
CA VAL A 48 7.35 -0.11 -8.99
C VAL A 48 6.68 0.93 -8.10
N GLU A 49 6.46 2.12 -8.63
CA GLU A 49 5.74 3.23 -7.99
C GLU A 49 4.45 3.51 -8.76
N LEU A 50 3.31 3.40 -8.08
CA LEU A 50 2.00 3.69 -8.62
C LEU A 50 1.42 4.91 -7.92
N VAL A 51 1.15 5.96 -8.67
CA VAL A 51 0.54 7.18 -8.17
C VAL A 51 -0.85 7.33 -8.79
N ALA A 52 -1.88 7.08 -8.00
CA ALA A 52 -3.26 7.28 -8.40
C ALA A 52 -3.78 8.59 -7.79
N CYS A 53 -4.14 9.55 -8.63
CA CYS A 53 -4.73 10.83 -8.24
C CYS A 53 -6.18 10.93 -8.74
N PRO A 54 -7.11 10.11 -8.21
CA PRO A 54 -8.50 10.14 -8.64
C PRO A 54 -9.24 11.37 -8.12
N LEU A 55 -10.31 11.75 -8.81
CA LEU A 55 -11.24 12.78 -8.34
C LEU A 55 -12.14 12.26 -7.22
N PHE A 56 -12.67 11.03 -7.36
CA PHE A 56 -13.72 10.47 -6.49
C PHE A 56 -13.29 9.18 -5.79
N THR A 57 -13.05 8.10 -6.55
CA THR A 57 -12.69 6.78 -6.01
C THR A 57 -11.34 6.30 -6.57
N PRO A 58 -10.57 5.53 -5.80
CA PRO A 58 -9.24 5.05 -6.21
C PRO A 58 -9.25 4.05 -7.38
N PHE A 59 -10.36 3.34 -7.58
CA PHE A 59 -10.43 2.21 -8.51
C PHE A 59 -10.05 2.58 -9.94
N LEU A 60 -10.67 3.62 -10.50
CA LEU A 60 -10.42 3.97 -11.90
C LEU A 60 -8.94 4.31 -12.15
N GLY A 61 -8.32 5.09 -11.25
CA GLY A 61 -6.90 5.46 -11.39
C GLY A 61 -5.97 4.25 -11.27
N ILE A 62 -6.23 3.36 -10.31
CA ILE A 62 -5.40 2.17 -10.11
C ILE A 62 -5.62 1.15 -11.25
N SER A 63 -6.86 0.88 -11.64
CA SER A 63 -7.19 -0.03 -12.75
C SER A 63 -6.60 0.45 -14.09
N ALA A 64 -6.65 1.75 -14.35
CA ALA A 64 -6.02 2.35 -15.51
C ALA A 64 -4.49 2.14 -15.51
N ALA A 65 -3.84 2.35 -14.36
CA ALA A 65 -2.42 2.07 -14.19
C ALA A 65 -2.11 0.58 -14.42
N ILE A 66 -2.87 -0.34 -13.82
CA ILE A 66 -2.73 -1.80 -14.00
C ILE A 66 -2.83 -2.16 -15.48
N ARG A 67 -3.87 -1.70 -16.18
CA ARG A 67 -4.09 -1.97 -17.61
C ARG A 67 -2.90 -1.51 -18.45
N ARG A 68 -2.34 -0.33 -18.15
CA ARG A 68 -1.17 0.20 -18.86
C ARG A 68 0.10 -0.63 -18.62
N MET A 69 0.23 -1.18 -17.43
CA MET A 69 1.44 -1.90 -17.00
C MET A 69 1.41 -3.40 -17.29
N ARG A 70 0.23 -4.00 -17.38
CA ARG A 70 0.02 -5.46 -17.45
C ARG A 70 0.91 -6.16 -18.48
N LYS A 71 1.04 -5.59 -19.67
CA LYS A 71 1.85 -6.18 -20.75
C LYS A 71 3.35 -6.25 -20.40
N ALA A 72 3.87 -5.26 -19.69
CA ALA A 72 5.27 -5.25 -19.28
C ALA A 72 5.51 -6.12 -18.04
N ALA A 73 4.49 -6.30 -17.20
CA ALA A 73 4.61 -6.98 -15.92
C ALA A 73 5.05 -8.44 -16.01
N GLU A 74 4.75 -9.12 -17.12
CA GLU A 74 5.19 -10.51 -17.38
C GLU A 74 6.72 -10.69 -17.31
N THR A 75 7.48 -9.59 -17.42
CA THR A 75 8.95 -9.59 -17.40
C THR A 75 9.54 -9.08 -16.09
N TRP A 76 8.72 -8.71 -15.09
CA TRP A 76 9.15 -8.08 -13.84
C TRP A 76 9.62 -9.06 -12.76
N ASN A 77 10.40 -10.06 -13.14
CA ASN A 77 10.91 -11.09 -12.21
C ASN A 77 11.79 -10.51 -11.09
N SER A 78 12.35 -9.34 -11.32
CA SER A 78 13.29 -8.66 -10.43
C SER A 78 12.66 -7.65 -9.48
N VAL A 79 11.37 -7.34 -9.64
CA VAL A 79 10.67 -6.36 -8.78
C VAL A 79 10.43 -6.96 -7.41
N ARG A 80 10.88 -6.25 -6.37
CA ARG A 80 10.69 -6.63 -4.97
C ARG A 80 10.14 -5.52 -4.08
N ALA A 81 9.94 -4.33 -4.63
CA ALA A 81 9.40 -3.19 -3.91
C ALA A 81 8.22 -2.57 -4.67
N LEU A 82 7.14 -2.30 -3.95
CA LEU A 82 5.95 -1.62 -4.45
C LEU A 82 5.68 -0.39 -3.59
N GLU A 83 5.63 0.78 -4.21
CA GLU A 83 5.09 2.00 -3.61
C GLU A 83 3.74 2.31 -4.24
N LEU A 84 2.67 2.34 -3.44
CA LEU A 84 1.34 2.72 -3.87
C LEU A 84 0.96 4.05 -3.20
N ASN A 85 0.74 5.08 -4.02
CA ASN A 85 0.41 6.43 -3.61
C ASN A 85 -0.99 6.82 -4.10
N VAL A 86 -1.97 6.86 -3.21
CA VAL A 86 -3.36 7.24 -3.55
C VAL A 86 -3.68 8.63 -2.99
N ARG A 87 -3.89 9.59 -3.89
CA ARG A 87 -4.19 11.00 -3.55
C ARG A 87 -5.55 11.40 -4.11
N VAL A 88 -6.60 11.25 -3.31
CA VAL A 88 -7.94 11.69 -3.72
C VAL A 88 -8.00 13.22 -3.70
N ALA A 89 -8.30 13.83 -4.86
CA ALA A 89 -8.21 15.28 -5.06
C ALA A 89 -9.31 16.06 -4.33
N ILE A 90 -10.51 15.49 -4.22
CA ILE A 90 -11.66 16.15 -3.59
C ILE A 90 -11.76 15.70 -2.14
N HIS A 91 -11.29 16.57 -1.23
CA HIS A 91 -11.48 16.42 0.22
C HIS A 91 -12.95 16.55 0.68
N ARG A 92 -13.88 16.90 -0.22
CA ARG A 92 -15.29 17.23 0.09
C ARG A 92 -16.26 16.05 0.20
N PHE A 93 -15.80 14.80 0.15
CA PHE A 93 -16.65 13.66 0.52
C PHE A 93 -16.72 13.40 2.03
N GLU A 94 -16.38 14.40 2.85
CA GLU A 94 -16.89 14.54 4.21
C GLU A 94 -18.43 14.74 4.17
N ALA A 95 -19.21 13.69 3.94
CA ALA A 95 -20.65 13.61 4.33
C ALA A 95 -21.40 12.39 3.78
N GLN A 96 -20.91 11.71 2.74
CA GLN A 96 -21.56 10.46 2.32
C GLN A 96 -20.91 9.33 3.08
N SER A 97 -21.72 8.60 3.87
CA SER A 97 -21.33 7.38 4.56
C SER A 97 -20.98 6.30 3.53
N ILE A 98 -19.82 6.44 2.89
CA ILE A 98 -19.26 5.43 1.99
C ILE A 98 -19.02 4.19 2.85
N LYS A 99 -19.81 3.14 2.60
CA LYS A 99 -19.64 1.85 3.25
C LYS A 99 -18.61 1.06 2.44
N VAL A 100 -17.49 0.71 3.07
CA VAL A 100 -16.44 -0.11 2.44
C VAL A 100 -16.99 -1.43 1.88
N ALA A 101 -17.99 -2.00 2.57
CA ALA A 101 -18.69 -3.22 2.14
C ALA A 101 -19.29 -3.13 0.73
N ASP A 102 -19.75 -1.95 0.31
CA ASP A 102 -20.35 -1.77 -1.03
C ASP A 102 -19.31 -1.89 -2.16
N TYR A 103 -18.01 -1.83 -1.83
CA TYR A 103 -16.89 -1.86 -2.77
C TYR A 103 -15.97 -3.09 -2.59
N GLU A 104 -16.38 -4.09 -1.82
CA GLU A 104 -15.50 -5.23 -1.48
C GLU A 104 -14.98 -5.97 -2.73
N SER A 105 -15.84 -6.15 -3.73
CA SER A 105 -15.46 -6.79 -5.00
C SER A 105 -14.45 -5.96 -5.80
N ASP A 106 -14.61 -4.64 -5.84
CA ASP A 106 -13.68 -3.76 -6.54
C ASP A 106 -12.33 -3.75 -5.84
N ILE A 107 -12.33 -3.63 -4.51
CA ILE A 107 -11.12 -3.70 -3.68
C ILE A 107 -10.40 -5.03 -3.93
N ALA A 108 -11.13 -6.15 -3.94
CA ALA A 108 -10.58 -7.46 -4.26
C ALA A 108 -9.92 -7.49 -5.64
N SER A 109 -10.67 -7.12 -6.67
CA SER A 109 -10.23 -7.17 -8.06
C SER A 109 -8.94 -6.37 -8.29
N VAL A 110 -8.87 -5.16 -7.72
CA VAL A 110 -7.69 -4.30 -7.87
C VAL A 110 -6.49 -4.84 -7.11
N CYS A 111 -6.68 -5.34 -5.88
CA CYS A 111 -5.59 -5.92 -5.08
C CYS A 111 -5.07 -7.22 -5.70
N ASP A 112 -5.95 -8.12 -6.13
CA ASP A 112 -5.59 -9.38 -6.79
C ASP A 112 -4.81 -9.10 -8.09
N SER A 113 -5.27 -8.11 -8.87
CA SER A 113 -4.60 -7.71 -10.10
C SER A 113 -3.21 -7.11 -9.86
N LEU A 114 -3.04 -6.30 -8.81
CA LEU A 114 -1.73 -5.77 -8.41
C LEU A 114 -0.81 -6.89 -7.93
N ALA A 115 -1.30 -7.77 -7.07
CA ALA A 115 -0.52 -8.88 -6.52
C ALA A 115 -0.06 -9.86 -7.60
N ALA A 116 -0.92 -10.17 -8.57
CA ALA A 116 -0.55 -10.98 -9.73
C ALA A 116 0.51 -10.31 -10.61
N MET A 117 0.50 -8.97 -10.70
CA MET A 117 1.43 -8.19 -11.52
C MET A 117 2.83 -8.07 -10.88
N VAL A 118 2.91 -8.00 -9.55
CA VAL A 118 4.16 -7.91 -8.78
C VAL A 118 4.19 -8.93 -7.65
N PRO A 119 4.30 -10.24 -7.96
CA PRO A 119 4.12 -11.30 -6.96
C PRO A 119 5.24 -11.40 -5.93
N ASN A 120 6.45 -10.90 -6.22
CA ASN A 120 7.65 -11.07 -5.39
C ASN A 120 7.96 -9.86 -4.51
N VAL A 121 6.95 -9.12 -4.08
CA VAL A 121 7.14 -7.92 -3.22
C VAL A 121 7.58 -8.33 -1.81
N HIS A 122 8.71 -7.76 -1.39
CA HIS A 122 9.28 -7.84 -0.04
C HIS A 122 9.23 -6.48 0.69
N GLU A 123 9.10 -5.38 -0.05
CA GLU A 123 8.97 -4.04 0.50
C GLU A 123 7.69 -3.37 -0.02
N LEU A 124 6.79 -2.99 0.89
CA LEU A 124 5.54 -2.32 0.56
C LEU A 124 5.48 -0.97 1.24
N LYS A 125 5.31 0.08 0.43
CA LYS A 125 5.15 1.46 0.91
C LYS A 125 3.81 2.03 0.44
N LEU A 126 3.02 2.48 1.39
CA LEU A 126 1.64 2.92 1.20
C LEU A 126 1.53 4.38 1.61
N VAL A 127 1.22 5.24 0.64
CA VAL A 127 1.24 6.69 0.82
C VAL A 127 -0.12 7.25 0.44
N GLY A 128 -0.79 7.92 1.37
CA GLY A 128 -2.11 8.48 1.15
C GLY A 128 -2.19 9.96 1.48
N LYS A 129 -3.29 10.58 1.07
CA LYS A 129 -3.67 11.91 1.54
C LYS A 129 -5.09 11.89 2.08
N GLY A 130 -5.23 12.21 3.38
CA GLY A 130 -6.54 12.30 4.05
C GLY A 130 -7.12 10.95 4.47
N THR A 131 -8.30 10.96 5.09
CA THR A 131 -8.95 9.79 5.71
C THR A 131 -9.88 9.05 4.74
N ASN A 132 -9.36 8.52 3.64
CA ASN A 132 -10.17 7.75 2.68
C ASN A 132 -10.25 6.27 3.07
N ASN A 133 -11.40 5.84 3.61
CA ASN A 133 -11.61 4.46 4.07
C ASN A 133 -11.46 3.41 2.96
N ILE A 134 -11.78 3.74 1.70
CA ILE A 134 -11.59 2.81 0.56
C ILE A 134 -10.10 2.60 0.30
N ALA A 135 -9.31 3.67 0.30
CA ALA A 135 -7.86 3.57 0.11
C ALA A 135 -7.21 2.74 1.24
N GLN A 136 -7.65 2.94 2.49
CA GLN A 136 -7.19 2.16 3.64
C GLN A 136 -7.54 0.67 3.49
N ALA A 137 -8.74 0.34 3.00
CA ALA A 137 -9.14 -1.04 2.72
C ALA A 137 -8.33 -1.68 1.59
N ILE A 138 -8.02 -0.92 0.52
CA ILE A 138 -7.10 -1.36 -0.55
C ILE A 138 -5.73 -1.66 0.03
N TYR A 139 -5.20 -0.76 0.87
CA TYR A 139 -3.89 -0.91 1.49
C TYR A 139 -3.80 -2.16 2.37
N GLY A 140 -4.80 -2.36 3.23
CA GLY A 140 -4.88 -3.52 4.11
C GLY A 140 -4.98 -4.84 3.33
N ARG A 141 -5.87 -4.90 2.33
CA ARG A 141 -6.02 -6.09 1.48
C ARG A 141 -4.77 -6.37 0.66
N LEU A 142 -4.16 -5.35 0.06
CA LEU A 142 -2.91 -5.48 -0.70
C LEU A 142 -1.76 -5.98 0.17
N ALA A 143 -1.58 -5.42 1.37
CA ALA A 143 -0.58 -5.91 2.32
C ALA A 143 -0.85 -7.38 2.71
N GLY A 144 -2.13 -7.75 2.84
CA GLY A 144 -2.59 -9.11 3.08
C GLY A 144 -2.15 -10.15 2.04
N HIS A 145 -1.90 -9.75 0.78
CA HIS A 145 -1.38 -10.67 -0.24
C HIS A 145 0.08 -11.07 -0.01
N TYR A 146 0.83 -10.30 0.79
CA TYR A 146 2.27 -10.48 0.97
C TYR A 146 2.65 -10.93 2.39
N THR A 147 1.69 -11.38 3.22
CA THR A 147 1.94 -11.70 4.65
C THR A 147 3.10 -12.67 4.88
N GLU A 148 3.31 -13.63 3.98
CA GLU A 148 4.33 -14.67 4.12
C GLU A 148 5.76 -14.20 3.78
N GLN A 149 5.90 -13.11 3.03
CA GLN A 149 7.18 -12.73 2.37
C GLN A 149 7.60 -11.28 2.60
N LEU A 150 6.68 -10.42 3.06
CA LEU A 150 6.94 -9.01 3.27
C LEU A 150 7.93 -8.80 4.41
N GLU A 151 9.04 -8.12 4.14
CA GLU A 151 10.08 -7.78 5.12
C GLU A 151 9.98 -6.33 5.60
N VAL A 152 9.49 -5.43 4.74
CA VAL A 152 9.35 -4.01 5.03
C VAL A 152 7.93 -3.56 4.73
N LEU A 153 7.29 -2.95 5.72
CA LEU A 153 5.98 -2.33 5.60
C LEU A 153 6.04 -0.89 6.10
N ALA A 154 5.80 0.05 5.19
CA ALA A 154 5.69 1.46 5.52
C ALA A 154 4.30 1.97 5.09
N SER A 155 3.59 2.66 5.98
CA SER A 155 2.31 3.29 5.65
C SER A 155 2.16 4.60 6.41
N ASP A 156 1.75 5.67 5.71
CA ASP A 156 1.34 6.93 6.36
C ASP A 156 -0.17 7.02 6.63
N GLN A 157 -0.90 5.96 6.24
CA GLN A 157 -2.32 5.78 6.51
C GLN A 157 -2.55 4.55 7.39
N PRO A 158 -3.67 4.51 8.14
CA PRO A 158 -4.15 3.27 8.72
C PRO A 158 -4.32 2.19 7.66
N ILE A 159 -3.86 0.98 7.98
CA ILE A 159 -4.16 -0.21 7.18
C ILE A 159 -5.04 -1.15 8.00
N ASP A 160 -6.10 -1.65 7.37
CA ASP A 160 -6.99 -2.64 7.97
C ASP A 160 -6.70 -4.01 7.34
N VAL A 161 -5.79 -4.76 7.96
CA VAL A 161 -5.41 -6.09 7.46
C VAL A 161 -6.41 -7.09 8.02
N PRO A 162 -7.08 -7.90 7.17
CA PRO A 162 -8.02 -8.91 7.62
C PRO A 162 -7.40 -9.82 8.69
N HIS A 163 -8.09 -9.96 9.83
CA HIS A 163 -7.60 -10.77 10.94
C HIS A 163 -7.36 -12.23 10.52
N GLY A 164 -6.25 -12.81 10.97
CA GLY A 164 -6.05 -14.26 10.93
C GLY A 164 -4.73 -14.75 10.35
N ARG A 165 -3.91 -13.89 9.75
CA ARG A 165 -2.55 -14.26 9.30
C ARG A 165 -1.51 -13.24 9.74
N PRO A 166 -0.58 -13.61 10.65
CA PRO A 166 0.51 -12.71 11.01
C PRO A 166 1.48 -12.55 9.84
N PHE A 167 2.12 -11.39 9.75
CA PHE A 167 3.25 -11.21 8.85
C PHE A 167 4.43 -12.04 9.35
N ALA A 168 4.85 -13.04 8.57
CA ALA A 168 5.81 -14.05 9.01
C ALA A 168 7.27 -13.57 8.97
N GLN A 169 7.60 -12.67 8.03
CA GLN A 169 8.98 -12.25 7.71
C GLN A 169 9.23 -10.76 7.97
N LEU A 170 8.29 -10.05 8.58
CA LEU A 170 8.36 -8.61 8.74
C LEU A 170 9.49 -8.23 9.70
N LYS A 171 10.42 -7.37 9.24
CA LYS A 171 11.59 -6.91 10.00
C LYS A 171 11.54 -5.40 10.25
N HIS A 172 11.05 -4.64 9.27
CA HIS A 172 11.00 -3.17 9.34
C HIS A 172 9.56 -2.68 9.18
N VAL A 173 9.11 -1.91 10.17
CA VAL A 173 7.73 -1.42 10.23
C VAL A 173 7.76 0.08 10.49
N ALA A 174 7.11 0.84 9.62
CA ALA A 174 6.95 2.29 9.77
C ALA A 174 5.49 2.68 9.53
N LEU A 175 4.72 2.90 10.58
CA LEU A 175 3.28 3.14 10.50
C LEU A 175 2.94 4.51 11.09
N SER A 176 2.18 5.33 10.35
CA SER A 176 1.67 6.63 10.80
C SER A 176 0.17 6.79 10.51
N GLY A 177 -0.44 7.79 11.14
CA GLY A 177 -1.80 8.24 10.79
C GLY A 177 -2.95 7.47 11.44
N TYR A 178 -2.66 6.57 12.38
CA TYR A 178 -3.66 5.85 13.18
C TYR A 178 -4.31 6.80 14.19
N ARG A 179 -5.31 7.58 13.77
CA ARG A 179 -6.07 8.47 14.66
C ARG A 179 -7.43 7.84 14.99
N GLY A 180 -7.77 7.77 16.27
CA GLY A 180 -9.08 7.28 16.75
C GLY A 180 -9.09 5.79 17.14
N SER A 181 -10.12 5.39 17.89
CA SER A 181 -10.34 4.00 18.33
C SER A 181 -11.03 3.19 17.24
N GLY A 182 -10.39 2.14 16.71
CA GLY A 182 -11.05 1.23 15.78
C GLY A 182 -10.12 0.54 14.77
N PHE A 183 -8.92 1.08 14.56
CA PHE A 183 -7.93 0.42 13.72
C PHE A 183 -7.12 -0.57 14.55
N LEU A 184 -6.86 -1.74 13.99
CA LEU A 184 -5.97 -2.71 14.60
C LEU A 184 -4.67 -2.73 13.81
N PHE A 185 -3.56 -2.75 14.54
CA PHE A 185 -2.26 -2.94 13.94
C PHE A 185 -2.20 -4.31 13.24
N PRO A 186 -1.47 -4.43 12.12
CA PRO A 186 -1.22 -5.71 11.50
C PRO A 186 -0.60 -6.67 12.52
N PHE A 187 -1.02 -7.94 12.50
CA PHE A 187 -0.43 -8.96 13.35
C PHE A 187 1.00 -9.26 12.91
N MET A 188 1.96 -9.18 13.81
CA MET A 188 3.39 -9.30 13.52
C MET A 188 4.03 -10.34 14.43
N ASN A 189 5.03 -11.05 13.90
CA ASN A 189 5.90 -11.89 14.72
C ASN A 189 6.92 -11.00 15.46
N PRO A 190 6.89 -10.91 16.80
CA PRO A 190 7.83 -10.07 17.53
C PRO A 190 9.30 -10.53 17.41
N GLU A 191 9.56 -11.81 17.10
CA GLU A 191 10.91 -12.37 16.98
C GLU A 191 11.67 -11.94 15.72
N SER A 192 10.97 -11.39 14.72
CA SER A 192 11.56 -10.94 13.46
C SER A 192 11.79 -9.43 13.40
N ILE A 193 11.12 -8.64 14.24
CA ILE A 193 11.18 -7.18 14.15
C ILE A 193 12.55 -6.65 14.58
N GLU A 194 13.18 -5.91 13.68
CA GLU A 194 14.45 -5.22 13.88
C GLU A 194 14.26 -3.70 14.00
N HIS A 195 13.28 -3.14 13.29
CA HIS A 195 12.99 -1.71 13.26
C HIS A 195 11.49 -1.46 13.39
N LEU A 196 11.10 -0.67 14.39
CA LEU A 196 9.72 -0.27 14.62
C LEU A 196 9.62 1.25 14.75
N GLU A 197 8.88 1.87 13.85
CA GLU A 197 8.55 3.28 13.84
C GLU A 197 7.03 3.46 13.81
N LEU A 198 6.49 4.08 14.85
CA LEU A 198 5.07 4.32 15.04
C LEU A 198 4.86 5.80 15.27
N ASP A 199 4.08 6.47 14.44
CA ASP A 199 3.85 7.91 14.52
C ASP A 199 2.37 8.27 14.56
N ARG A 200 2.00 9.22 15.44
CA ARG A 200 0.61 9.66 15.66
C ARG A 200 -0.36 8.51 15.94
N VAL A 201 0.08 7.55 16.74
CA VAL A 201 -0.71 6.39 17.18
C VAL A 201 -1.35 6.73 18.54
N PRO A 202 -2.60 6.32 18.83
CA PRO A 202 -3.21 6.62 20.11
C PRO A 202 -2.51 5.82 21.20
N ALA A 203 -2.25 6.42 22.36
CA ALA A 203 -1.63 5.71 23.49
C ALA A 203 -2.46 4.49 23.96
N SER A 204 -3.77 4.52 23.68
CA SER A 204 -4.70 3.42 23.96
C SER A 204 -4.68 2.29 22.93
N HIS A 205 -3.98 2.44 21.80
CA HIS A 205 -3.78 1.31 20.89
C HIS A 205 -2.86 0.29 21.52
N SER A 206 -3.32 -0.95 21.56
CA SER A 206 -2.62 -2.04 22.19
C SER A 206 -1.43 -2.51 21.34
N TRP A 207 -0.38 -2.94 22.02
CA TRP A 207 0.69 -3.79 21.47
C TRP A 207 0.17 -5.21 21.11
N GLY A 208 -1.15 -5.43 21.10
CA GLY A 208 -1.78 -6.70 20.71
C GLY A 208 -1.55 -7.09 19.24
N ALA A 209 -0.94 -6.20 18.46
CA ALA A 209 -0.35 -6.49 17.16
C ALA A 209 0.66 -7.64 17.22
N PHE A 210 1.40 -7.76 18.33
CA PHE A 210 2.42 -8.79 18.46
C PHE A 210 1.75 -10.07 18.94
N HIS A 211 1.81 -11.12 18.11
CA HIS A 211 1.34 -12.44 18.54
C HIS A 211 2.29 -12.96 19.61
N VAL A 212 1.87 -12.83 20.87
CA VAL A 212 2.53 -13.47 21.99
C VAL A 212 1.73 -14.74 22.27
N GLY A 213 2.41 -15.88 22.41
CA GLY A 213 1.77 -17.11 22.87
C GLY A 213 0.90 -16.85 24.12
N SER A 214 -0.07 -17.73 24.37
CA SER A 214 -1.28 -17.56 25.22
C SER A 214 -1.13 -17.05 26.67
N GLU A 215 0.05 -16.63 27.11
CA GLU A 215 0.35 -16.38 28.53
C GLU A 215 1.05 -15.04 28.83
N ASN A 216 1.45 -14.23 27.83
CA ASN A 216 2.25 -13.02 28.09
C ASN A 216 1.57 -11.72 27.68
N ILE A 217 1.37 -10.83 28.66
CA ILE A 217 0.87 -9.44 28.51
C ILE A 217 1.94 -8.51 27.90
N VAL A 218 3.18 -8.99 27.80
CA VAL A 218 4.36 -8.21 27.36
C VAL A 218 4.90 -8.80 26.06
N ALA A 219 4.96 -7.97 25.00
CA ALA A 219 5.65 -8.33 23.76
C ALA A 219 7.17 -8.15 23.94
N VAL A 220 7.94 -9.22 23.71
CA VAL A 220 9.41 -9.18 23.73
C VAL A 220 9.92 -9.15 22.30
N LEU A 221 10.70 -8.12 21.94
CA LEU A 221 11.24 -7.90 20.59
C LEU A 221 12.77 -8.13 20.60
N PRO A 222 13.26 -9.38 20.60
CA PRO A 222 14.67 -9.69 20.90
C PRO A 222 15.67 -9.17 19.85
N LYS A 223 15.22 -8.91 18.62
CA LYS A 223 16.06 -8.40 17.53
C LYS A 223 15.95 -6.88 17.34
N LEU A 224 15.15 -6.19 18.15
CA LEU A 224 14.88 -4.77 17.97
C LEU A 224 16.15 -3.95 18.14
N ARG A 225 16.50 -3.20 17.09
CA ARG A 225 17.65 -2.28 17.06
C ARG A 225 17.23 -0.82 17.08
N ARG A 226 16.03 -0.52 16.57
CA ARG A 226 15.49 0.84 16.53
C ARG A 226 14.02 0.82 16.90
N LEU A 227 13.70 1.66 17.89
CA LEU A 227 12.33 1.94 18.32
C LEU A 227 12.11 3.45 18.25
N CYS A 228 11.09 3.87 17.52
CA CYS A 228 10.60 5.24 17.49
C CYS A 228 9.09 5.19 17.67
N VAL A 229 8.58 5.80 18.73
CA VAL A 229 7.14 5.82 19.01
C VAL A 229 6.74 7.24 19.38
N ASN A 230 5.90 7.85 18.55
CA ASN A 230 5.30 9.15 18.79
C ASN A 230 3.78 8.95 18.92
N TYR A 231 3.26 9.16 20.12
CA TYR A 231 1.83 9.05 20.36
C TYR A 231 1.09 10.31 19.87
N SER A 232 -0.14 10.15 19.38
CA SER A 232 -1.04 11.28 19.17
C SER A 232 -1.58 11.77 20.51
N GLU A 233 -1.67 13.08 20.70
CA GLU A 233 -2.43 13.67 21.82
C GLU A 233 -3.89 13.18 21.79
N ALA A 234 -4.46 12.95 22.97
CA ALA A 234 -5.80 12.39 23.16
C ALA A 234 -6.90 13.34 22.66
#